data_AF-A0A661J4C5-F1
#
_entry.id   AF-A0A661J4C5-F1
#
_cell.length_a   1.000
_cell.length_b   1.000
_cell.length_c   1.000
_cell.angle_alpha   90.00
_cell.angle_beta   90.00
_cell.angle_gamma   90.00
#
_symmetry.space_group_name_H-M   'P 1'
#
loop_
_entity.id
_entity.type
_entity.pdbx_description
1 polymer ?
#
loop_
_entity_poly.entity_id
_entity_poly.type
_entity_poly.pdbx_seq_one_letter_code
_entity_poly.pdbx_strand_id
1 'polypeptide(L)'
;MKGDCSVETFEVGEQNRLSFRIKVDWPVTLETKRGLVEGITKDISAGGAHIRCTQYLQLNEPVYMTIKAPDIEPMKVIAIVIWSDSKDKSNRPRVIGVKFTEISLADRKYLEKVALEEFKAKLPRS
;
A
#
# COMPACT_ATOMS: atom_id res chain seq x y z
N MET A 1 -16.04 51.34 -1.64
CA MET A 1 -15.45 50.18 -2.34
C MET A 1 -14.56 49.44 -1.36
N LYS A 2 -15.02 48.30 -0.85
CA LYS A 2 -14.16 47.31 -0.19
C LYS A 2 -14.43 46.01 -0.93
N GLY A 3 -13.42 45.54 -1.67
CA GLY A 3 -13.46 44.26 -2.35
C GLY A 3 -13.33 43.17 -1.30
N ASP A 4 -14.35 42.31 -1.23
CA ASP A 4 -14.31 41.10 -0.44
C ASP A 4 -13.50 40.06 -1.24
N CYS A 5 -12.38 39.63 -0.67
CA CYS A 5 -11.51 38.62 -1.23
C CYS A 5 -12.05 37.28 -0.69
N SER A 6 -12.90 36.63 -1.47
CA SER A 6 -13.39 35.28 -1.16
C SER A 6 -12.23 34.31 -1.27
N VAL A 7 -11.62 34.00 -0.13
CA VAL A 7 -10.68 32.89 0.00
C VAL A 7 -11.49 31.60 -0.16
N GLU A 8 -11.36 30.93 -1.28
CA GLU A 8 -11.90 29.57 -1.44
C GLU A 8 -11.13 28.64 -0.51
N THR A 9 -11.72 28.38 0.66
CA THR A 9 -11.28 27.32 1.56
C THR A 9 -11.59 25.97 0.92
N PHE A 10 -10.54 25.30 0.44
CA PHE A 10 -10.62 23.88 0.10
C PHE A 10 -10.70 23.08 1.40
N GLU A 11 -11.82 22.42 1.64
CA GLU A 11 -11.93 21.44 2.72
C GLU A 11 -11.03 20.24 2.38
N VAL A 12 -9.84 20.21 3.00
CA VAL A 12 -9.01 19.02 3.00
C VAL A 12 -9.71 18.02 3.90
N GLY A 13 -10.35 17.01 3.30
CA GLY A 13 -10.95 15.90 4.03
C GLY A 13 -9.96 15.33 5.04
N GLU A 14 -10.43 15.05 6.25
CA GLU A 14 -9.63 14.64 7.39
C GLU A 14 -8.63 13.52 7.01
N GLN A 15 -7.33 13.84 7.07
CA GLN A 15 -6.26 12.90 6.76
C GLN A 15 -6.16 11.83 7.86
N ASN A 16 -7.09 10.88 7.87
CA ASN A 16 -7.15 9.77 8.83
C ASN A 16 -6.00 8.73 8.67
N ARG A 17 -4.98 9.02 7.84
CA ARG A 17 -3.84 8.12 7.62
C ARG A 17 -2.54 8.82 8.02
N LEU A 18 -1.90 8.29 9.07
CA LEU A 18 -0.58 8.73 9.54
C LEU A 18 0.58 8.39 8.56
N SER A 19 0.34 7.56 7.54
CA SER A 19 1.38 7.11 6.60
C SER A 19 1.03 7.45 5.15
N PHE A 20 1.92 8.15 4.47
CA PHE A 20 1.85 8.38 3.02
C PHE A 20 2.05 7.04 2.28
N ARG A 21 1.23 6.78 1.26
CA ARG A 21 1.33 5.58 0.43
C ARG A 21 1.94 5.94 -0.91
N ILE A 22 2.94 5.18 -1.33
CA ILE A 22 3.55 5.30 -2.66
C ILE A 22 2.83 4.37 -3.63
N LYS A 23 2.59 4.85 -4.85
CA LYS A 23 2.05 4.02 -5.94
C LYS A 23 3.23 3.34 -6.63
N VAL A 24 3.33 2.02 -6.48
CA VAL A 24 4.43 1.21 -7.02
C VAL A 24 3.92 -0.14 -7.47
N ASP A 25 4.54 -0.69 -8.51
CA ASP A 25 4.25 -2.03 -9.06
C ASP A 25 5.40 -3.00 -8.71
N TRP A 26 5.59 -3.27 -7.42
CA TRP A 26 6.60 -4.21 -6.94
C TRP A 26 6.06 -5.64 -6.92
N PRO A 27 6.82 -6.63 -7.41
CA PRO A 27 6.44 -8.03 -7.30
C PRO A 27 6.31 -8.45 -5.83
N VAL A 28 5.27 -9.23 -5.55
CA VAL A 28 5.05 -9.82 -4.23
C VAL A 28 4.68 -11.29 -4.38
N THR A 29 5.27 -12.12 -3.52
CA THR A 29 4.85 -13.51 -3.33
C THR A 29 4.19 -13.62 -1.95
N LEU A 30 2.99 -14.17 -1.91
CA LEU A 30 2.20 -14.40 -0.71
C LEU A 30 2.21 -15.90 -0.40
N GLU A 31 2.69 -16.29 0.76
CA GLU A 31 2.55 -17.63 1.28
C GLU A 31 1.25 -17.70 2.08
N THR A 32 0.32 -18.52 1.60
CA THR A 32 -1.02 -18.71 2.18
C THR A 32 -1.22 -20.16 2.55
N LYS A 33 -2.31 -20.47 3.26
CA LYS A 33 -2.69 -21.86 3.58
C LYS A 33 -2.98 -22.71 2.34
N ARG A 34 -3.21 -22.08 1.18
CA ARG A 34 -3.49 -22.74 -0.11
C ARG A 34 -2.26 -22.81 -1.02
N GLY A 35 -1.10 -22.38 -0.54
CA GLY A 35 0.13 -22.32 -1.30
C GLY A 35 0.55 -20.89 -1.66
N LEU A 36 1.50 -20.80 -2.60
CA LEU A 36 2.07 -19.54 -3.05
C LEU A 36 1.13 -18.83 -4.01
N VAL A 37 0.96 -17.52 -3.81
CA VAL A 37 0.19 -16.64 -4.68
C VAL A 37 1.09 -15.51 -5.15
N GLU A 38 1.21 -15.36 -6.46
CA GLU A 38 1.89 -14.21 -7.05
C GLU A 38 0.98 -12.98 -7.08
N GLY A 39 1.59 -11.82 -6.90
CA GLY A 39 0.91 -10.55 -6.99
C GLY A 39 1.85 -9.40 -7.32
N ILE A 40 1.24 -8.23 -7.50
CA ILE A 40 1.93 -6.97 -7.74
C ILE A 40 1.28 -5.92 -6.83
N THR A 41 2.09 -5.13 -6.12
CA THR A 41 1.57 -4.01 -5.34
C THR A 41 0.84 -3.00 -6.25
N LYS A 42 -0.15 -2.31 -5.70
CA LYS A 42 -0.77 -1.11 -6.32
C LYS A 42 -0.31 0.14 -5.60
N ASP A 43 -0.26 0.03 -4.28
CA ASP A 43 0.38 0.99 -3.38
C ASP A 43 0.90 0.29 -2.14
N ILE A 44 1.83 0.93 -1.46
CA ILE A 44 2.44 0.47 -0.22
C ILE A 44 2.75 1.64 0.70
N SER A 45 2.64 1.42 2.01
CA SER A 45 3.27 2.23 3.05
C SER A 45 3.97 1.33 4.05
N ALA A 46 4.64 1.93 5.04
CA ALA A 46 5.24 1.23 6.17
C ALA A 46 4.24 0.38 7.00
N GLY A 47 2.94 0.60 6.86
CA GLY A 47 1.90 -0.10 7.63
C GLY A 47 1.04 -1.08 6.83
N GLY A 48 1.16 -1.13 5.51
CA GLY A 48 0.30 -1.98 4.69
C GLY A 48 0.41 -1.72 3.20
N ALA A 49 -0.31 -2.52 2.41
CA ALA A 49 -0.29 -2.43 0.96
C ALA A 49 -1.66 -2.78 0.35
N HIS A 50 -1.90 -2.29 -0.85
CA HIS A 50 -2.88 -2.88 -1.77
C HIS A 50 -2.14 -3.76 -2.77
N ILE A 51 -2.65 -4.96 -3.00
CA ILE A 51 -2.00 -5.96 -3.85
C ILE A 51 -3.01 -6.48 -4.86
N ARG A 52 -2.61 -6.52 -6.12
CA ARG A 52 -3.31 -7.23 -7.18
C ARG A 52 -2.79 -8.66 -7.22
N CYS A 53 -3.65 -9.66 -7.09
CA CYS A 53 -3.29 -11.07 -7.18
C CYS A 53 -4.36 -11.89 -7.91
N THR A 54 -4.00 -13.12 -8.27
CA THR A 54 -4.86 -14.03 -9.05
C THR A 54 -5.86 -14.79 -8.19
N GLN A 55 -5.64 -14.86 -6.88
CA GLN A 55 -6.46 -15.65 -5.95
C GLN A 55 -7.24 -14.78 -4.97
N TYR A 56 -8.45 -15.23 -4.62
CA TYR A 56 -9.24 -14.61 -3.55
C TYR A 56 -8.64 -14.98 -2.19
N LEU A 57 -8.34 -14.00 -1.34
CA LEU A 57 -7.93 -14.22 0.04
C LEU A 57 -9.06 -13.81 1.01
N GLN A 58 -9.21 -14.57 2.09
CA GLN A 58 -10.27 -14.29 3.06
C GLN A 58 -9.90 -13.11 3.95
N LEU A 59 -10.91 -12.36 4.40
CA LEU A 59 -10.72 -11.34 5.41
C LEU A 59 -10.17 -11.98 6.69
N ASN A 60 -9.23 -11.30 7.36
CA ASN A 60 -8.50 -11.76 8.53
C ASN A 60 -7.58 -12.98 8.28
N GLU A 61 -7.36 -13.38 7.02
CA GLU A 61 -6.35 -14.40 6.69
C GLU A 61 -4.94 -13.82 6.93
N PRO A 62 -4.11 -14.45 7.77
CA PRO A 62 -2.69 -14.09 7.87
C PRO A 62 -1.95 -14.56 6.63
N VAL A 63 -1.03 -13.74 6.16
CA VAL A 63 -0.19 -14.00 4.98
C VAL A 63 1.26 -13.64 5.28
N TYR A 64 2.18 -14.50 4.83
CA TYR A 64 3.61 -14.20 4.82
C TYR A 64 3.98 -13.68 3.44
N MET A 65 4.64 -12.54 3.38
CA MET A 65 4.87 -11.84 2.12
C MET A 65 6.35 -11.63 1.90
N THR A 66 6.78 -11.84 0.66
CA THR A 66 8.08 -11.41 0.17
C THR A 66 7.87 -10.32 -0.87
N ILE A 67 8.30 -9.09 -0.59
CA ILE A 67 8.14 -7.93 -1.46
C ILE A 67 9.48 -7.60 -2.10
N LYS A 68 9.52 -7.49 -3.43
CA LYS A 68 10.74 -7.19 -4.18
C LYS A 68 10.72 -5.72 -4.63
N ALA A 69 11.27 -4.85 -3.81
CA ALA A 69 11.51 -3.45 -4.20
C ALA A 69 12.83 -3.33 -5.00
N PRO A 70 12.98 -2.29 -5.85
CA PRO A 70 14.24 -2.00 -6.52
C PRO A 70 15.36 -1.76 -5.52
N ASP A 71 16.56 -2.21 -5.90
CA ASP A 71 17.83 -1.84 -5.27
C ASP A 71 18.01 -2.26 -3.79
N ILE A 72 17.12 -3.10 -3.26
CA ILE A 72 17.25 -3.68 -1.92
C ILE A 72 16.96 -5.18 -1.94
N GLU A 73 17.42 -5.86 -0.88
CA GLU A 73 17.04 -7.25 -0.63
C GLU A 73 15.52 -7.39 -0.45
N PRO A 74 14.93 -8.55 -0.81
CA PRO A 74 13.50 -8.76 -0.66
C PRO A 74 13.02 -8.61 0.80
N MET A 75 12.05 -7.72 1.01
CA MET A 75 11.47 -7.47 2.33
C MET A 75 10.57 -8.64 2.73
N LYS A 76 10.74 -9.13 3.97
CA LYS A 76 9.90 -10.17 4.56
C LYS A 76 8.90 -9.54 5.53
N VAL A 77 7.61 -9.77 5.28
CA VAL A 77 6.53 -9.09 5.99
C VAL A 77 5.47 -10.11 6.40
N ILE A 78 5.00 -10.06 7.64
CA ILE A 78 3.78 -10.75 8.07
C ILE A 78 2.65 -9.73 8.03
N ALA A 79 1.52 -10.12 7.44
CA ALA A 79 0.38 -9.24 7.29
C ALA A 79 -0.93 -9.99 7.49
N ILE A 80 -2.00 -9.22 7.72
CA ILE A 80 -3.37 -9.71 7.74
C ILE A 80 -4.18 -9.05 6.63
N VAL A 81 -5.01 -9.82 5.94
CA VAL A 81 -5.94 -9.28 4.94
C VAL A 81 -7.05 -8.51 5.67
N ILE A 82 -7.14 -7.22 5.42
CA ILE A 82 -8.15 -6.31 6.03
C ILE A 82 -9.21 -5.84 5.04
N TRP A 83 -9.03 -6.14 3.75
CA TRP A 83 -9.98 -5.81 2.70
C TRP A 83 -9.76 -6.72 1.48
N SER A 84 -10.82 -7.05 0.75
CA SER A 84 -10.73 -7.76 -0.53
C SER A 84 -11.90 -7.31 -1.41
N ASP A 85 -11.61 -7.05 -2.68
CA ASP A 85 -12.66 -6.96 -3.70
C ASP A 85 -13.36 -8.34 -3.82
N SER A 86 -14.67 -8.30 -4.03
CA SER A 86 -15.65 -9.35 -3.74
C SER A 86 -15.47 -10.65 -4.53
N LYS A 87 -16.24 -11.68 -4.14
CA LYS A 87 -16.30 -13.04 -4.72
C LYS A 87 -16.82 -13.09 -6.16
N ASP A 88 -16.76 -12.01 -6.92
CA ASP A 88 -17.27 -12.03 -8.28
C ASP A 88 -16.44 -13.00 -9.12
N LYS A 89 -17.13 -13.84 -9.90
CA LYS A 89 -16.53 -14.82 -10.83
C LYS A 89 -15.91 -14.14 -12.05
N SER A 90 -15.67 -12.83 -11.98
CA SER A 90 -15.03 -12.11 -13.08
C SER A 90 -13.57 -12.52 -13.19
N ASN A 91 -13.07 -12.56 -14.43
CA ASN A 91 -11.66 -12.83 -14.74
C ASN A 91 -10.75 -11.62 -14.42
N ARG A 92 -11.24 -10.64 -13.64
CA ARG A 92 -10.49 -9.44 -13.28
C ARG A 92 -9.51 -9.77 -12.16
N PRO A 93 -8.28 -9.22 -12.21
CA PRO A 93 -7.32 -9.37 -11.12
C PRO A 93 -7.93 -8.86 -9.80
N ARG A 94 -7.87 -9.67 -8.74
CA ARG A 94 -8.45 -9.33 -7.44
C ARG A 94 -7.51 -8.35 -6.74
N VAL A 95 -8.07 -7.34 -6.10
CA VAL A 95 -7.30 -6.43 -5.24
C VAL A 95 -7.61 -6.76 -3.79
N ILE A 96 -6.56 -6.98 -3.00
CA ILE A 96 -6.63 -7.15 -1.56
C ILE A 96 -5.93 -5.98 -0.86
N GLY A 97 -6.41 -5.64 0.31
CA GLY A 97 -5.76 -4.72 1.24
C GLY A 97 -5.20 -5.51 2.41
N VAL A 98 -3.92 -5.31 2.71
CA VAL A 98 -3.24 -5.96 3.81
C VAL A 98 -2.72 -4.93 4.81
N LYS A 99 -2.76 -5.28 6.10
CA LYS A 99 -2.12 -4.54 7.18
C LYS A 99 -0.90 -5.32 7.64
N PHE A 100 0.26 -4.68 7.66
CA PHE A 100 1.48 -5.29 8.17
C PHE A 100 1.37 -5.45 9.68
N THR A 101 1.55 -6.67 10.17
CA THR A 101 1.62 -6.99 11.59
C THR A 101 3.08 -7.08 12.04
N GLU A 102 3.97 -7.55 11.15
CA GLU A 102 5.41 -7.61 11.40
C GLU A 102 6.19 -7.24 10.15
N ILE A 103 7.19 -6.37 10.32
CA ILE A 103 8.16 -5.94 9.31
C ILE A 103 9.43 -5.51 10.05
N SER A 104 10.61 -5.72 9.44
CA SER A 104 11.86 -5.31 10.05
C SER A 104 11.93 -3.77 10.21
N LEU A 105 12.66 -3.29 11.21
CA LEU A 105 12.85 -1.85 11.40
C LEU A 105 13.57 -1.21 10.21
N ALA A 106 14.49 -1.94 9.57
CA ALA A 106 15.22 -1.48 8.40
C ALA A 106 14.28 -1.28 7.19
N ASP A 107 13.46 -2.28 6.88
CA ASP A 107 12.51 -2.24 5.77
C ASP A 107 11.42 -1.18 6.01
N ARG A 108 10.95 -1.07 7.26
CA ARG A 108 10.00 -0.03 7.65
C ARG A 108 10.57 1.37 7.38
N LYS A 109 11.80 1.63 7.82
CA LYS A 109 12.49 2.92 7.59
C LYS A 109 12.74 3.16 6.11
N TYR A 110 13.05 2.12 5.34
CA TYR A 110 13.17 2.24 3.88
C TYR A 110 11.86 2.70 3.27
N LEU A 111 10.72 2.06 3.59
CA LEU A 111 9.41 2.47 3.09
C LEU A 111 9.03 3.90 3.49
N GLU A 112 9.31 4.30 4.74
CA GLU A 112 9.10 5.68 5.22
C GLU A 112 9.95 6.68 4.42
N LYS A 113 11.22 6.35 4.16
CA LYS A 113 12.12 7.18 3.34
C LYS A 113 11.61 7.31 1.90
N VAL A 114 11.29 6.21 1.24
CA VAL A 114 10.78 6.23 -0.15
C VAL A 114 9.48 7.03 -0.23
N ALA A 115 8.58 6.87 0.75
CA ALA A 115 7.35 7.65 0.82
C ALA A 115 7.57 9.14 0.99
N LEU A 116 8.55 9.53 1.80
CA LEU A 116 8.92 10.93 1.99
C LEU A 116 9.51 11.54 0.70
N GLU A 117 10.40 10.83 0.01
CA GLU A 117 11.01 11.32 -1.23
C GLU A 117 9.97 11.45 -2.35
N GLU A 118 9.07 10.48 -2.48
CA GLU A 118 7.93 10.54 -3.42
C GLU A 118 6.98 11.71 -3.11
N PHE A 119 6.77 12.01 -1.82
CA PHE A 119 5.97 13.17 -1.41
C PHE A 119 6.66 14.48 -1.78
N LYS A 120 7.96 14.64 -1.45
CA LYS A 120 8.74 15.83 -1.80
C LYS A 120 8.79 16.08 -3.30
N ALA A 121 8.92 15.03 -4.11
CA ALA A 121 8.96 15.13 -5.56
C ALA A 121 7.66 15.69 -6.18
N LYS A 122 6.53 15.61 -5.45
CA LYS A 122 5.22 16.14 -5.87
C LYS A 122 4.96 17.57 -5.41
N LEU A 123 5.82 18.14 -4.56
CA LEU A 123 5.67 19.52 -4.14
C LEU A 123 5.99 20.47 -5.30
N PRO A 124 5.28 21.60 -5.43
CA PRO A 124 5.64 22.64 -6.39
C PRO A 124 7.05 23.12 -6.10
N ARG A 125 7.87 23.24 -7.15
CA ARG A 125 9.17 23.92 -7.01
C ARG A 125 8.89 25.41 -6.80
N SER A 126 9.24 25.93 -5.63
CA SER A 126 9.25 27.36 -5.32
C SER A 126 10.37 28.06 -6.07
#